data_AF-A0A932GHF4-F1
#
_entry.id   AF-A0A932GHF4-F1
#
_cell.length_a   1.000
_cell.length_b   1.000
_cell.length_c   1.000
_cell.angle_alpha   90.00
_cell.angle_beta   90.00
_cell.angle_gamma   90.00
#
_symmetry.space_group_name_H-M   'P 1'
#
loop_
_entity.id
_entity.type
_entity.pdbx_description
1 polymer ?
#
loop_
_entity_poly.entity_id
_entity_poly.type
_entity_poly.pdbx_seq_one_letter_code
_entity_poly.pdbx_strand_id
1 'polypeptide(L)'
;MQLLSLIAALSVLLFSVPTLAQTPRAERPTYAIGDKWIPPSGVFELIRIENDIYIFSGEGRREIRLNKDLGLVKAEGPTGLLEFHPSLPLEWPLEVGKKGSRQIEWQTLQSGFNRIYVNWEVESYEDVQVPAGSFKAFKIHYSFQVGPPGARQWREIFFWYAPEVKQIIKFASPNFKGMNWAVVAIDRPEMAPLDLALREPKDQARFDRESIVLAGKATSGKGVARVTVAVNGTEVASRGERSGPRNELLFEVPLKLNEGRNVLIVTALDTKGEARQEARTLFYEGRGPSASEQALKKQLEEERKKAAEIALKAEQEKKRLEELAQKRLDEGWTRKRKRRSSWRVSIRRREQRRKSWPGNKKRSERKQPR
;
A
#
# COMPACT_ATOMS: atom_id res chain seq x y z
N MET A 1 45.43 34.32 -42.48
CA MET A 1 44.95 34.52 -41.11
C MET A 1 43.57 35.14 -41.18
N GLN A 2 42.60 34.52 -40.47
CA GLN A 2 41.39 35.07 -39.84
C GLN A 2 40.47 36.01 -40.66
N LEU A 3 39.29 35.56 -41.10
CA LEU A 3 38.00 35.44 -40.37
C LEU A 3 37.36 36.78 -39.99
N LEU A 4 36.13 37.00 -40.50
CA LEU A 4 34.95 37.68 -39.92
C LEU A 4 34.08 38.16 -41.13
N SER A 5 32.76 38.06 -41.24
CA SER A 5 31.65 37.40 -40.54
C SER A 5 30.42 37.69 -41.42
N LEU A 6 29.63 36.68 -41.82
CA LEU A 6 28.30 36.93 -42.37
C LEU A 6 27.29 36.11 -41.56
N ILE A 7 26.46 36.83 -40.82
CA ILE A 7 25.35 36.28 -40.04
C ILE A 7 24.24 35.92 -41.02
N ALA A 8 24.01 34.63 -41.23
CA ALA A 8 22.81 34.13 -41.91
C ALA A 8 21.73 33.85 -40.84
N ALA A 9 20.72 34.69 -40.81
CA ALA A 9 19.51 34.48 -40.01
C ALA A 9 18.71 33.31 -40.61
N LEU A 10 18.77 32.15 -39.95
CA LEU A 10 17.98 30.97 -40.31
C LEU A 10 16.56 31.14 -39.76
N SER A 11 15.65 31.61 -40.60
CA SER A 11 14.21 31.63 -40.29
C SER A 11 13.68 30.19 -40.34
N VAL A 12 13.41 29.60 -39.19
CA VAL A 12 12.71 28.30 -39.09
C VAL A 12 11.23 28.54 -39.37
N LEU A 13 10.82 28.31 -40.62
CA LEU A 13 9.42 28.15 -41.00
C LEU A 13 8.87 26.91 -40.29
N LEU A 14 8.06 27.13 -39.26
CA LEU A 14 7.17 26.12 -38.67
C LEU A 14 6.15 25.70 -39.74
N PHE A 15 6.51 24.74 -40.58
CA PHE A 15 5.52 23.98 -41.32
C PHE A 15 4.72 23.16 -40.29
N SER A 16 3.56 23.65 -39.92
CA SER A 16 2.51 22.81 -39.36
C SER A 16 2.22 21.73 -40.40
N VAL A 17 2.80 20.55 -40.22
CA VAL A 17 2.37 19.37 -40.97
C VAL A 17 0.86 19.26 -40.70
N PRO A 18 -0.03 19.36 -41.71
CA PRO A 18 -1.42 19.06 -41.47
C PRO A 18 -1.43 17.61 -41.01
N THR A 19 -1.78 17.38 -39.74
CA THR A 19 -2.13 16.06 -39.25
C THR A 19 -3.18 15.55 -40.22
N LEU A 20 -2.83 14.57 -41.06
CA LEU A 20 -3.83 13.90 -41.90
C LEU A 20 -4.94 13.49 -40.93
N ALA A 21 -6.13 14.07 -41.09
CA ALA A 21 -7.27 13.71 -40.29
C ALA A 21 -7.49 12.22 -40.53
N GLN A 22 -7.12 11.38 -39.55
CA GLN A 22 -7.38 9.96 -39.62
C GLN A 22 -8.90 9.81 -39.73
N THR A 23 -9.34 9.11 -40.78
CA THR A 23 -10.76 8.80 -40.96
C THR A 23 -11.25 8.09 -39.68
N PRO A 24 -12.34 8.57 -39.04
CA PRO A 24 -12.84 7.95 -37.83
C PRO A 24 -13.08 6.46 -38.04
N ARG A 25 -12.39 5.63 -37.25
CA ARG A 25 -12.45 4.17 -37.32
C ARG A 25 -12.58 3.59 -35.92
N ALA A 26 -13.47 2.61 -35.75
CA ALA A 26 -13.58 1.85 -34.50
C ALA A 26 -13.40 0.36 -34.77
N GLU A 27 -12.46 -0.25 -34.05
CA GLU A 27 -12.30 -1.70 -34.02
C GLU A 27 -13.42 -2.35 -33.20
N ARG A 28 -13.65 -3.64 -33.47
CA ARG A 28 -14.67 -4.42 -32.76
C ARG A 28 -14.39 -4.41 -31.24
N PRO A 29 -15.37 -4.03 -30.41
CA PRO A 29 -15.20 -4.07 -28.96
C PRO A 29 -15.09 -5.52 -28.47
N THR A 30 -14.49 -5.68 -27.30
CA THR A 30 -14.48 -6.94 -26.55
C THR A 30 -15.04 -6.66 -25.17
N TYR A 31 -15.95 -7.52 -24.70
CA TYR A 31 -16.55 -7.42 -23.37
C TYR A 31 -16.06 -8.54 -22.46
N ALA A 32 -16.03 -8.23 -21.16
CA ALA A 32 -15.78 -9.18 -20.09
C ALA A 32 -17.04 -9.42 -19.26
N ILE A 33 -17.15 -10.62 -18.67
CA ILE A 33 -18.21 -10.91 -17.71
C ILE A 33 -18.17 -9.88 -16.58
N GLY A 34 -19.33 -9.33 -16.23
CA GLY A 34 -19.49 -8.24 -15.27
C GLY A 34 -19.62 -6.84 -15.90
N ASP A 35 -19.33 -6.68 -17.19
CA ASP A 35 -19.55 -5.40 -17.90
C ASP A 35 -21.03 -5.02 -17.88
N LYS A 36 -21.31 -3.73 -17.64
CA LYS A 36 -22.70 -3.24 -17.47
C LYS A 36 -23.11 -2.26 -18.55
N TRP A 37 -24.30 -2.49 -19.09
CA TRP A 37 -25.03 -1.53 -19.92
C TRP A 37 -26.16 -0.95 -19.08
N ILE A 38 -26.29 0.38 -19.07
CA ILE A 38 -27.30 1.07 -18.25
C ILE A 38 -28.22 1.92 -19.14
N PRO A 39 -29.00 1.30 -20.05
CA PRO A 39 -30.07 2.00 -20.74
C PRO A 39 -31.13 2.51 -19.75
N PRO A 40 -31.99 3.47 -20.14
CA PRO A 40 -33.07 3.94 -19.27
C PRO A 40 -34.03 2.86 -18.78
N SER A 41 -34.09 1.72 -19.48
CA SER A 41 -34.90 0.59 -19.05
C SER A 41 -34.36 -0.07 -17.77
N GLY A 42 -33.06 0.00 -17.48
CA GLY A 42 -32.46 -0.57 -16.27
C GLY A 42 -31.02 -1.02 -16.49
N VAL A 43 -30.43 -1.60 -15.45
CA VAL A 43 -29.07 -2.15 -15.53
C VAL A 43 -29.10 -3.54 -16.14
N PHE A 44 -28.24 -3.77 -17.14
CA PHE A 44 -27.99 -5.06 -17.75
C PHE A 44 -26.53 -5.43 -17.56
N GLU A 45 -26.26 -6.56 -16.91
CA GLU A 45 -24.91 -7.05 -16.66
C GLU A 45 -24.59 -8.24 -17.58
N LEU A 46 -23.39 -8.25 -18.16
CA LEU A 46 -22.92 -9.39 -18.95
C LEU A 46 -22.63 -10.57 -18.02
N ILE A 47 -23.57 -11.52 -17.94
CA ILE A 47 -23.46 -12.65 -17.02
C ILE A 47 -22.80 -13.87 -17.65
N ARG A 48 -22.86 -14.01 -18.98
CA ARG A 48 -22.37 -15.20 -19.72
C ARG A 48 -21.94 -14.84 -21.14
N ILE A 49 -20.99 -15.63 -21.64
CA ILE A 49 -20.58 -15.63 -23.05
C ILE A 49 -20.70 -17.07 -23.54
N GLU A 50 -21.61 -17.34 -24.47
CA GLU A 50 -21.89 -18.69 -24.98
C GLU A 50 -21.82 -18.66 -26.51
N ASN A 51 -20.95 -19.47 -27.12
CA ASN A 51 -20.84 -19.57 -28.59
C ASN A 51 -20.73 -18.22 -29.31
N ASP A 52 -19.82 -17.34 -28.86
CA ASP A 52 -19.67 -15.96 -29.38
C ASP A 52 -20.90 -15.06 -29.19
N ILE A 53 -21.82 -15.39 -28.28
CA ILE A 53 -22.98 -14.58 -27.91
C ILE A 53 -22.80 -14.02 -26.51
N TYR A 54 -22.83 -12.70 -26.39
CA TYR A 54 -22.90 -11.97 -25.13
C TYR A 54 -24.32 -12.00 -24.59
N ILE A 55 -24.50 -12.52 -23.38
CA ILE A 55 -25.80 -12.62 -22.69
C ILE A 55 -25.82 -11.63 -21.54
N PHE A 56 -26.49 -10.50 -21.77
CA PHE A 56 -26.74 -9.47 -20.78
C PHE A 56 -28.06 -9.73 -20.06
N SER A 57 -28.02 -9.79 -18.74
CA SER A 57 -29.20 -10.02 -17.89
C SER A 57 -29.54 -8.75 -17.12
N GLY A 58 -30.82 -8.38 -17.12
CA GLY A 58 -31.35 -7.26 -16.35
C GLY A 58 -32.32 -7.71 -15.27
N GLU A 59 -32.81 -6.75 -14.48
CA GLU A 59 -33.79 -7.04 -13.42
C GLU A 59 -35.10 -7.63 -13.99
N GLY A 60 -35.62 -8.66 -13.32
CA GLY A 60 -36.78 -9.42 -13.77
C GLY A 60 -36.44 -10.44 -14.85
N ARG A 61 -37.35 -10.67 -15.80
CA ARG A 61 -37.14 -11.57 -16.95
C ARG A 61 -36.57 -10.82 -18.16
N ARG A 62 -35.62 -9.92 -17.93
CA ARG A 62 -35.04 -9.08 -18.99
C ARG A 62 -33.71 -9.62 -19.45
N GLU A 63 -33.56 -9.76 -20.76
CA GLU A 63 -32.36 -10.34 -21.36
C GLU A 63 -32.07 -9.69 -22.70
N ILE A 64 -30.80 -9.39 -22.97
CA ILE A 64 -30.31 -8.94 -24.27
C ILE A 64 -29.21 -9.89 -24.70
N ARG A 65 -29.33 -10.45 -25.91
CA ARG A 65 -28.31 -11.30 -26.53
C ARG A 65 -27.75 -10.59 -27.76
N LEU A 66 -26.44 -10.40 -27.76
CA LEU A 66 -25.70 -9.80 -28.87
C LEU A 66 -24.67 -10.82 -29.37
N ASN A 67 -24.49 -10.92 -30.68
CA ASN A 67 -23.34 -11.67 -31.19
C ASN A 67 -22.03 -10.90 -30.93
N LYS A 68 -20.89 -11.51 -31.23
CA LYS A 68 -19.56 -10.87 -31.10
C LYS A 68 -19.39 -9.57 -31.87
N ASP A 69 -20.15 -9.37 -32.95
CA ASP A 69 -20.13 -8.18 -33.79
C ASP A 69 -21.19 -7.14 -33.36
N LEU A 70 -21.73 -7.27 -32.14
CA LEU A 70 -22.78 -6.42 -31.56
C LEU A 70 -24.12 -6.41 -32.32
N GLY A 71 -24.32 -7.36 -33.23
CA GLY A 71 -25.61 -7.61 -33.86
C GLY A 71 -26.61 -8.17 -32.84
N LEU A 72 -27.78 -7.54 -32.74
CA LEU A 72 -28.86 -8.00 -31.88
C LEU A 72 -29.36 -9.37 -32.33
N VAL A 73 -29.28 -10.36 -31.42
CA VAL A 73 -29.82 -11.72 -31.60
C VAL A 73 -31.20 -11.79 -30.96
N LYS A 74 -31.32 -11.35 -29.71
CA LYS A 74 -32.56 -11.43 -28.92
C LYS A 74 -32.65 -10.26 -27.95
N ALA A 75 -33.83 -9.72 -27.76
CA ALA A 75 -34.17 -8.83 -26.65
C ALA A 75 -35.50 -9.27 -26.04
N GLU A 76 -35.52 -9.48 -24.73
CA GLU A 76 -36.70 -9.90 -23.97
C GLU A 76 -36.92 -8.95 -22.80
N GLY A 77 -38.18 -8.54 -22.58
CA GLY A 77 -38.56 -7.70 -21.46
C GLY A 77 -40.08 -7.49 -21.34
N PRO A 78 -40.53 -6.53 -20.52
CA PRO A 78 -41.96 -6.31 -20.27
C PRO A 78 -42.76 -5.93 -21.52
N THR A 79 -42.11 -5.28 -22.48
CA THR A 79 -42.69 -4.88 -23.75
C THR A 79 -42.74 -6.01 -24.78
N GLY A 80 -42.11 -7.16 -24.47
CA GLY A 80 -42.16 -8.38 -25.25
C GLY A 80 -40.80 -8.96 -25.61
N LEU A 81 -40.83 -9.87 -26.58
CA LEU A 81 -39.69 -10.55 -27.18
C LEU A 81 -39.49 -10.03 -28.59
N LEU A 82 -38.24 -9.77 -28.95
CA LEU A 82 -37.77 -9.53 -30.31
C LEU A 82 -36.57 -10.45 -30.57
N GLU A 83 -36.62 -11.21 -31.64
CA GLU A 83 -35.57 -12.17 -31.98
C GLU A 83 -35.24 -12.13 -33.47
N PHE A 84 -33.95 -12.25 -33.81
CA PHE A 84 -33.44 -12.18 -35.17
C PHE A 84 -32.58 -13.40 -35.50
N HIS A 85 -32.86 -14.01 -36.65
CA HIS A 85 -32.14 -15.15 -37.18
C HIS A 85 -31.79 -14.95 -38.66
N PRO A 86 -30.50 -14.78 -39.01
CA PRO A 86 -29.36 -14.47 -38.13
C PRO A 86 -29.53 -13.09 -37.47
N SER A 87 -28.61 -12.72 -36.57
CA SER A 87 -28.60 -11.41 -35.90
C SER A 87 -28.61 -10.23 -36.88
N LEU A 88 -28.93 -9.03 -36.37
CA LEU A 88 -28.76 -7.80 -37.15
C LEU A 88 -27.33 -7.70 -37.73
N PRO A 89 -27.19 -7.38 -39.03
CA PRO A 89 -25.88 -7.29 -39.67
C PRO A 89 -25.14 -6.02 -39.21
N LEU A 90 -23.88 -6.15 -38.84
CA LEU A 90 -22.96 -5.04 -38.62
C LEU A 90 -21.55 -5.56 -38.88
N GLU A 91 -20.75 -4.81 -39.62
CA GLU A 91 -19.38 -5.23 -39.94
C GLU A 91 -18.35 -4.30 -39.33
N TRP A 92 -17.40 -4.90 -38.61
CA TRP A 92 -16.25 -4.21 -38.04
C TRP A 92 -15.04 -4.27 -38.99
N PRO A 93 -14.11 -3.31 -38.94
CA PRO A 93 -14.18 -2.05 -38.19
C PRO A 93 -15.30 -1.14 -38.72
N LEU A 94 -15.83 -0.27 -37.86
CA LEU A 94 -16.77 0.77 -38.26
C LEU A 94 -16.01 1.91 -38.91
N GLU A 95 -16.46 2.31 -40.09
CA GLU A 95 -15.92 3.41 -40.89
C GLU A 95 -17.11 4.12 -41.54
N VAL A 96 -17.08 5.46 -41.59
CA VAL A 96 -18.17 6.25 -42.19
C VAL A 96 -18.31 5.90 -43.68
N GLY A 97 -19.55 5.68 -44.12
CA GLY A 97 -19.92 5.25 -45.47
C GLY A 97 -19.93 3.73 -45.68
N LYS A 98 -19.49 2.93 -44.69
CA LYS A 98 -19.59 1.48 -44.75
C LYS A 98 -21.05 1.07 -44.65
N LYS A 99 -21.49 0.16 -45.53
CA LYS A 99 -22.88 -0.27 -45.63
C LYS A 99 -23.00 -1.69 -46.13
N GLY A 100 -24.15 -2.29 -45.89
CA GLY A 100 -24.45 -3.63 -46.35
C GLY A 100 -25.94 -3.94 -46.29
N SER A 101 -26.28 -5.15 -46.71
CA SER A 101 -27.66 -5.62 -46.74
C SER A 101 -27.75 -7.10 -46.43
N ARG A 102 -28.79 -7.53 -45.72
CA ARG A 102 -29.01 -8.94 -45.41
C ARG A 102 -30.50 -9.25 -45.30
N GLN A 103 -30.90 -10.42 -45.80
CA GLN A 103 -32.20 -10.97 -45.46
C GLN A 103 -32.09 -11.74 -44.15
N ILE A 104 -32.97 -11.43 -43.20
CA ILE A 104 -33.05 -12.09 -41.90
C ILE A 104 -34.50 -12.48 -41.60
N GLU A 105 -34.66 -13.39 -40.66
CA GLU A 105 -35.96 -13.74 -40.08
C GLU A 105 -36.08 -12.99 -38.76
N TRP A 106 -37.19 -12.29 -38.56
CA TRP A 106 -37.51 -11.66 -37.27
C TRP A 106 -38.74 -12.32 -36.65
N GLN A 107 -38.76 -12.44 -35.33
CA GLN A 107 -39.89 -12.92 -34.56
C GLN A 107 -40.22 -11.94 -33.45
N THR A 108 -41.51 -11.75 -33.20
CA THR A 108 -42.00 -10.99 -32.04
C THR A 108 -42.99 -11.84 -31.25
N LEU A 109 -43.42 -11.41 -30.06
CA LEU A 109 -44.52 -12.11 -29.36
C LEU A 109 -45.84 -12.09 -30.13
N GLN A 110 -46.08 -11.04 -30.93
CA GLN A 110 -47.34 -10.82 -31.64
C GLN A 110 -47.33 -11.42 -33.05
N SER A 111 -46.17 -11.77 -33.58
CA SER A 111 -46.00 -12.28 -34.94
C SER A 111 -45.05 -13.47 -34.97
N GLY A 112 -45.41 -14.52 -35.72
CA GLY A 112 -44.45 -15.57 -36.08
C GLY A 112 -43.25 -15.04 -36.87
N PHE A 113 -42.37 -15.95 -37.29
CA PHE A 113 -41.21 -15.60 -38.12
C PHE A 113 -41.64 -14.95 -39.43
N ASN A 114 -41.12 -13.75 -39.71
CA ASN A 114 -41.24 -13.13 -41.02
C ASN A 114 -39.87 -12.86 -41.60
N ARG A 115 -39.72 -13.10 -42.91
CA ARG A 115 -38.51 -12.74 -43.63
C ARG A 115 -38.55 -11.26 -43.97
N ILE A 116 -37.53 -10.53 -43.52
CA ILE A 116 -37.37 -9.11 -43.76
C ILE A 116 -36.02 -8.85 -44.41
N TYR A 117 -35.97 -7.81 -45.24
CA TYR A 117 -34.73 -7.33 -45.81
C TYR A 117 -34.23 -6.12 -45.02
N VAL A 118 -32.96 -6.15 -44.64
CA VAL A 118 -32.34 -5.14 -43.79
C VAL A 118 -31.15 -4.53 -44.51
N ASN A 119 -31.19 -3.22 -44.67
CA ASN A 119 -30.04 -2.42 -45.07
C ASN A 119 -29.43 -1.76 -43.83
N TRP A 120 -28.12 -1.58 -43.82
CA TRP A 120 -27.43 -0.83 -42.78
C TRP A 120 -26.33 0.06 -43.37
N GLU A 121 -26.07 1.19 -42.73
CA GLU A 121 -25.03 2.15 -43.11
C GLU A 121 -24.47 2.86 -41.88
N VAL A 122 -23.16 3.09 -41.85
CA VAL A 122 -22.50 3.99 -40.90
C VAL A 122 -22.52 5.39 -41.50
N GLU A 123 -23.52 6.19 -41.13
CA GLU A 123 -23.79 7.48 -41.77
C GLU A 123 -22.79 8.58 -41.40
N SER A 124 -22.44 8.69 -40.11
CA SER A 124 -21.62 9.80 -39.61
C SER A 124 -20.84 9.41 -38.35
N TYR A 125 -19.85 10.25 -38.00
CA TYR A 125 -19.17 10.23 -36.70
C TYR A 125 -19.27 11.63 -36.08
N GLU A 126 -20.06 11.76 -35.01
CA GLU A 126 -20.53 13.05 -34.51
C GLU A 126 -20.48 13.14 -32.97
N ASP A 127 -20.50 14.37 -32.45
CA ASP A 127 -20.70 14.62 -31.03
C ASP A 127 -22.17 14.44 -30.67
N VAL A 128 -22.44 13.53 -29.74
CA VAL A 128 -23.79 13.22 -29.27
C VAL A 128 -23.89 13.56 -27.80
N GLN A 129 -24.81 14.47 -27.49
CA GLN A 129 -25.17 14.79 -26.12
C GLN A 129 -26.30 13.88 -25.63
N VAL A 130 -26.07 13.23 -24.50
CA VAL A 130 -27.01 12.36 -23.78
C VAL A 130 -26.98 12.70 -22.29
N PRO A 131 -27.94 12.24 -21.47
CA PRO A 131 -27.92 12.54 -20.04
C PRO A 131 -26.63 12.07 -19.33
N ALA A 132 -26.01 10.98 -19.78
CA ALA A 132 -24.73 10.49 -19.25
C ALA A 132 -23.48 11.31 -19.65
N GLY A 133 -23.63 12.37 -20.47
CA GLY A 133 -22.54 13.23 -20.93
C GLY A 133 -22.51 13.43 -22.45
N SER A 134 -21.38 13.93 -22.95
CA SER A 134 -21.13 14.09 -24.38
C SER A 134 -20.13 13.04 -24.85
N PHE A 135 -20.40 12.41 -25.98
CA PHE A 135 -19.56 11.37 -26.55
C PHE A 135 -19.43 11.54 -28.05
N LYS A 136 -18.26 11.24 -28.60
CA LYS A 136 -18.12 11.00 -30.04
C LYS A 136 -18.69 9.62 -30.38
N ALA A 137 -19.60 9.54 -31.34
CA ALA A 137 -20.26 8.28 -31.69
C ALA A 137 -20.50 8.12 -33.18
N PHE A 138 -20.45 6.87 -33.65
CA PHE A 138 -20.86 6.48 -34.99
C PHE A 138 -22.38 6.37 -35.04
N LYS A 139 -23.01 7.11 -35.95
CA LYS A 139 -24.43 6.97 -36.27
C LYS A 139 -24.60 5.83 -37.25
N ILE A 140 -25.26 4.75 -36.83
CA ILE A 140 -25.55 3.57 -37.64
C ILE A 140 -27.04 3.59 -37.95
N HIS A 141 -27.38 3.65 -39.22
CA HIS A 141 -28.75 3.63 -39.72
C HIS A 141 -29.08 2.24 -40.24
N TYR A 142 -30.18 1.68 -39.76
CA TYR A 142 -30.79 0.46 -40.27
C TYR A 142 -32.15 0.78 -40.90
N SER A 143 -32.38 0.22 -42.08
CA SER A 143 -33.65 0.30 -42.80
C SER A 143 -34.20 -1.10 -43.05
N PHE A 144 -35.39 -1.37 -42.54
CA PHE A 144 -36.09 -2.66 -42.62
C PHE A 144 -37.26 -2.57 -43.57
N GLN A 145 -37.35 -3.51 -44.51
CA GLN A 145 -38.54 -3.69 -45.32
C GLN A 145 -39.48 -4.70 -44.64
N VAL A 146 -40.57 -4.23 -44.03
CA VAL A 146 -41.52 -5.03 -43.26
C VAL A 146 -42.93 -4.95 -43.84
N GLY A 147 -43.78 -5.93 -43.54
CA GLY A 147 -45.18 -6.00 -44.01
C GLY A 147 -45.42 -7.07 -45.07
N PRO A 148 -46.69 -7.37 -45.39
CA PRO A 148 -47.04 -8.44 -46.30
C PRO A 148 -46.61 -8.12 -47.75
N PRO A 149 -46.47 -9.13 -48.62
CA PRO A 149 -46.26 -8.93 -50.05
C PRO A 149 -47.31 -7.95 -50.61
N GLY A 150 -46.86 -6.90 -51.31
CA GLY A 150 -47.74 -5.86 -51.89
C GLY A 150 -48.02 -4.65 -50.99
N ALA A 151 -47.73 -4.71 -49.69
CA ALA A 151 -47.85 -3.57 -48.76
C ALA A 151 -46.60 -3.39 -47.89
N ARG A 152 -45.43 -3.70 -48.46
CA ARG A 152 -44.14 -3.56 -47.78
C ARG A 152 -43.87 -2.08 -47.48
N GLN A 153 -43.49 -1.81 -46.24
CA GLN A 153 -43.13 -0.48 -45.76
C GLN A 153 -41.72 -0.49 -45.20
N TRP A 154 -41.02 0.61 -45.40
CA TRP A 154 -39.74 0.83 -44.76
C TRP A 154 -39.93 1.27 -43.30
N ARG A 155 -39.04 0.81 -42.45
CA ARG A 155 -38.90 1.21 -41.05
C ARG A 155 -37.43 1.52 -40.81
N GLU A 156 -37.18 2.61 -40.10
CA GLU A 156 -35.83 3.11 -39.86
C GLU A 156 -35.54 3.06 -38.36
N ILE A 157 -34.35 2.61 -37.99
CA ILE A 157 -33.81 2.78 -36.64
C ILE A 157 -32.38 3.30 -36.76
N PHE A 158 -31.98 4.07 -35.76
CA PHE A 158 -30.67 4.68 -35.65
C PHE A 158 -30.06 4.29 -34.31
N PHE A 159 -28.84 3.76 -34.34
CA PHE A 159 -28.00 3.58 -33.17
C PHE A 159 -26.87 4.61 -33.20
N TRP A 160 -26.50 5.11 -32.03
CA TRP A 160 -25.22 5.82 -31.87
C TRP A 160 -24.30 4.96 -31.02
N TYR A 161 -23.23 4.46 -31.62
CA TYR A 161 -22.21 3.67 -30.96
C TYR A 161 -21.01 4.53 -30.59
N ALA A 162 -20.73 4.69 -29.30
CA ALA A 162 -19.57 5.41 -28.80
C ALA A 162 -18.40 4.44 -28.56
N PRO A 163 -17.31 4.49 -29.35
CA PRO A 163 -16.19 3.56 -29.21
C PRO A 163 -15.44 3.72 -27.89
N GLU A 164 -15.38 4.95 -27.34
CA GLU A 164 -14.70 5.24 -26.08
C GLU A 164 -15.27 4.44 -24.90
N VAL A 165 -16.59 4.31 -24.84
CA VAL A 165 -17.29 3.55 -23.78
C VAL A 165 -17.74 2.18 -24.26
N LYS A 166 -17.43 1.82 -25.51
CA LYS A 166 -17.79 0.57 -26.17
C LYS A 166 -19.29 0.24 -26.02
N GLN A 167 -20.19 1.20 -26.21
CA GLN A 167 -21.63 0.99 -25.99
C GLN A 167 -22.49 1.76 -27.00
N ILE A 168 -23.71 1.27 -27.22
CA ILE A 168 -24.77 2.05 -27.87
C ILE A 168 -25.30 3.05 -26.85
N ILE A 169 -25.09 4.33 -27.11
CA ILE A 169 -25.44 5.43 -26.19
C ILE A 169 -26.80 6.05 -26.50
N LYS A 170 -27.36 5.78 -27.68
CA LYS A 170 -28.64 6.34 -28.10
C LYS A 170 -29.30 5.44 -29.14
N PHE A 171 -30.62 5.37 -29.04
CA PHE A 171 -31.51 4.76 -30.01
C PHE A 171 -32.57 5.77 -30.44
N ALA A 172 -32.81 5.87 -31.73
CA ALA A 172 -33.94 6.63 -32.25
C ALA A 172 -34.59 5.92 -33.43
N SER A 173 -35.90 6.07 -33.55
CA SER A 173 -36.65 5.65 -34.72
C SER A 173 -37.79 6.63 -34.98
N PRO A 174 -37.96 7.10 -36.23
CA PRO A 174 -39.15 7.86 -36.60
C PRO A 174 -40.42 6.99 -36.57
N ASN A 175 -40.28 5.68 -36.81
CA ASN A 175 -41.40 4.74 -36.84
C ASN A 175 -41.75 4.15 -35.47
N PHE A 176 -40.79 4.09 -34.54
CA PHE A 176 -40.94 3.52 -33.20
C PHE A 176 -40.62 4.57 -32.12
N LYS A 177 -41.28 5.73 -32.15
CA LYS A 177 -40.97 6.86 -31.25
C LYS A 177 -40.99 6.50 -29.76
N GLY A 178 -41.86 5.57 -29.35
CA GLY A 178 -41.94 5.09 -27.96
C GLY A 178 -40.75 4.24 -27.50
N MET A 179 -39.87 3.84 -28.43
CA MET A 179 -38.63 3.12 -28.13
C MET A 179 -37.41 4.04 -28.10
N ASN A 180 -37.55 5.34 -28.38
CA ASN A 180 -36.42 6.27 -28.38
C ASN A 180 -35.83 6.40 -26.97
N TRP A 181 -34.52 6.23 -26.87
CA TRP A 181 -33.83 6.36 -25.60
C TRP A 181 -32.41 6.90 -25.77
N ALA A 182 -31.90 7.49 -24.70
CA ALA A 182 -30.52 7.93 -24.58
C ALA A 182 -29.99 7.44 -23.24
N VAL A 183 -28.75 6.99 -23.21
CA VAL A 183 -28.14 6.41 -22.02
C VAL A 183 -28.04 7.44 -20.88
N VAL A 184 -28.43 7.01 -19.68
CA VAL A 184 -28.51 7.90 -18.49
C VAL A 184 -27.30 7.79 -17.58
N ALA A 185 -26.64 6.64 -17.59
CA ALA A 185 -25.38 6.41 -16.89
C ALA A 185 -24.51 5.47 -17.72
N ILE A 186 -23.20 5.64 -17.66
CA ILE A 186 -22.25 4.67 -18.19
C ILE A 186 -21.45 4.17 -17.00
N ASP A 187 -21.36 2.85 -16.86
CA ASP A 187 -20.38 2.27 -15.95
C ASP A 187 -19.00 2.50 -16.57
N ARG A 188 -18.22 3.40 -15.97
CA ARG A 188 -16.88 3.77 -16.43
C ARG A 188 -15.87 3.20 -15.44
N PRO A 189 -15.61 1.88 -15.44
CA PRO A 189 -14.62 1.30 -14.56
C PRO A 189 -13.26 1.98 -14.79
N GLU A 190 -12.95 2.40 -16.03
CA GLU A 190 -11.74 3.14 -16.41
C GLU A 190 -11.59 4.51 -15.70
N MET A 191 -12.68 5.09 -15.22
CA MET A 191 -12.69 6.34 -14.45
C MET A 191 -12.68 6.14 -12.93
N ALA A 192 -12.66 4.90 -12.43
CA ALA A 192 -12.55 4.65 -11.01
C ALA A 192 -11.21 5.21 -10.48
N PRO A 193 -11.22 6.02 -9.41
CA PRO A 193 -10.02 6.66 -8.88
C PRO A 193 -9.03 5.62 -8.36
N LEU A 194 -7.74 5.99 -8.31
CA LEU A 194 -6.74 5.17 -7.63
C LEU A 194 -7.02 5.16 -6.12
N ASP A 195 -7.37 3.98 -5.61
CA ASP A 195 -7.58 3.73 -4.20
C ASP A 195 -6.55 2.75 -3.65
N LEU A 196 -6.18 2.95 -2.38
CA LEU A 196 -5.20 2.15 -1.65
C LEU A 196 -5.74 1.85 -0.26
N ALA A 197 -6.23 0.63 -0.07
CA ALA A 197 -6.83 0.17 1.17
C ALA A 197 -5.90 -0.81 1.90
N LEU A 198 -5.35 -0.38 3.03
CA LEU A 198 -4.54 -1.25 3.89
C LEU A 198 -5.43 -1.99 4.90
N ARG A 199 -5.39 -3.33 4.88
CA ARG A 199 -6.18 -4.20 5.78
C ARG A 199 -5.49 -4.30 7.14
N GLU A 200 -4.28 -4.84 7.14
CA GLU A 200 -3.41 -5.03 8.30
C GLU A 200 -1.98 -4.57 7.98
N PRO A 201 -1.18 -4.12 8.95
CA PRO A 201 -1.54 -3.82 10.35
C PRO A 201 -2.25 -2.47 10.49
N LYS A 202 -3.23 -2.30 11.38
CA LYS A 202 -3.87 -0.99 11.64
C LYS A 202 -2.88 0.10 12.06
N ASP A 203 -3.24 1.37 11.86
CA ASP A 203 -2.42 2.48 12.35
C ASP A 203 -2.28 2.42 13.89
N GLN A 204 -1.11 2.79 14.39
CA GLN A 204 -0.70 2.69 15.80
C GLN A 204 -0.71 1.28 16.40
N ALA A 205 -0.78 0.23 15.59
CA ALA A 205 -0.73 -1.16 16.07
C ALA A 205 0.60 -1.46 16.78
N ARG A 206 0.51 -2.28 17.84
CA ARG A 206 1.63 -2.72 18.66
C ARG A 206 1.90 -4.20 18.46
N PHE A 207 3.17 -4.57 18.41
CA PHE A 207 3.63 -5.93 18.18
C PHE A 207 4.68 -6.31 19.22
N ASP A 208 4.70 -7.58 19.59
CA ASP A 208 5.70 -8.24 20.45
C ASP A 208 6.73 -9.07 19.65
N ARG A 209 6.64 -8.98 18.31
CA ARG A 209 7.47 -9.67 17.34
C ARG A 209 8.03 -8.72 16.30
N GLU A 210 9.26 -8.97 15.86
CA GLU A 210 9.95 -8.13 14.86
C GLU A 210 9.40 -8.30 13.44
N SER A 211 8.74 -9.43 13.14
CA SER A 211 8.26 -9.75 11.79
C SER A 211 6.73 -9.78 11.75
N ILE A 212 6.17 -9.01 10.84
CA ILE A 212 4.72 -8.92 10.60
C ILE A 212 4.41 -8.98 9.11
N VAL A 213 3.14 -9.12 8.76
CA VAL A 213 2.70 -9.07 7.35
C VAL A 213 1.83 -7.84 7.14
N LEU A 214 2.21 -7.01 6.18
CA LEU A 214 1.36 -5.98 5.60
C LEU A 214 0.46 -6.63 4.56
N ALA A 215 -0.84 -6.41 4.67
CA ALA A 215 -1.82 -6.85 3.69
C ALA A 215 -2.69 -5.68 3.23
N GLY A 216 -2.89 -5.56 1.93
CA GLY A 216 -3.70 -4.50 1.37
C GLY A 216 -4.13 -4.76 -0.06
N LYS A 217 -4.90 -3.81 -0.58
CA LYS A 217 -5.42 -3.79 -1.94
C LYS A 217 -5.20 -2.42 -2.54
N ALA A 218 -4.73 -2.38 -3.79
CA ALA A 218 -4.80 -1.19 -4.62
C ALA A 218 -5.80 -1.44 -5.75
N THR A 219 -6.64 -0.45 -6.07
CA THR A 219 -7.57 -0.49 -7.21
C THR A 219 -7.44 0.77 -8.03
N SER A 220 -7.54 0.66 -9.35
CA SER A 220 -7.60 1.82 -10.24
C SER A 220 -8.32 1.44 -11.52
N GLY A 221 -9.17 2.33 -12.01
CA GLY A 221 -9.82 2.17 -13.30
C GLY A 221 -8.85 2.12 -14.48
N LYS A 222 -7.74 2.86 -14.35
CA LYS A 222 -6.67 2.91 -15.36
C LYS A 222 -5.70 1.73 -15.23
N GLY A 223 -5.91 0.84 -14.27
CA GLY A 223 -5.00 -0.24 -13.91
C GLY A 223 -3.91 0.21 -12.92
N VAL A 224 -3.54 -0.68 -12.01
CA VAL A 224 -2.47 -0.45 -11.03
C VAL A 224 -1.13 -0.86 -11.64
N ALA A 225 -0.18 0.07 -11.75
CA ALA A 225 1.15 -0.19 -12.31
C ALA A 225 2.12 -0.76 -11.27
N ARG A 226 2.10 -0.21 -10.05
CA ARG A 226 3.05 -0.57 -9.00
C ARG A 226 2.51 -0.26 -7.61
N VAL A 227 2.84 -1.11 -6.64
CA VAL A 227 2.77 -0.80 -5.21
C VAL A 227 4.18 -0.89 -4.63
N THR A 228 4.63 0.18 -3.99
CA THR A 228 5.92 0.26 -3.28
C THR A 228 5.66 0.38 -1.77
N VAL A 229 6.44 -0.35 -0.98
CA VAL A 229 6.37 -0.37 0.47
C VAL A 229 7.70 0.07 1.04
N ALA A 230 7.68 1.08 1.91
CA ALA A 230 8.84 1.56 2.64
C ALA A 230 8.61 1.54 4.15
N VAL A 231 9.61 1.08 4.90
CA VAL A 231 9.62 1.09 6.36
C VAL A 231 10.80 1.94 6.83
N ASN A 232 10.53 2.94 7.66
CA ASN A 232 11.53 3.88 8.18
C ASN A 232 12.37 4.56 7.08
N GLY A 233 11.74 4.85 5.93
CA GLY A 233 12.40 5.47 4.77
C GLY A 233 13.14 4.50 3.84
N THR A 234 13.23 3.23 4.19
CA THR A 234 13.85 2.19 3.34
C THR A 234 12.78 1.43 2.56
N GLU A 235 12.91 1.38 1.24
CA GLU A 235 12.06 0.53 0.40
C GLU A 235 12.33 -0.95 0.69
N VAL A 236 11.31 -1.67 1.13
CA VAL A 236 11.39 -3.09 1.50
C VAL A 236 10.72 -4.00 0.45
N ALA A 237 9.81 -3.46 -0.36
CA ALA A 237 9.20 -4.19 -1.46
C ALA A 237 8.69 -3.25 -2.55
N SER A 238 8.73 -3.75 -3.79
CA SER A 238 8.09 -3.13 -4.94
C SER A 238 7.46 -4.22 -5.78
N ARG A 239 6.14 -4.17 -5.92
CA ARG A 239 5.33 -5.14 -6.64
C ARG A 239 4.67 -4.47 -7.83
N GLY A 240 5.08 -4.86 -9.03
CA GLY A 240 4.39 -4.53 -10.28
C GLY A 240 3.80 -5.80 -10.89
N GLU A 241 2.67 -5.66 -11.59
CA GLU A 241 2.09 -6.78 -12.33
C GLU A 241 2.92 -7.04 -13.59
N ARG A 242 3.47 -8.25 -13.74
CA ARG A 242 4.32 -8.64 -14.89
C ARG A 242 3.50 -9.05 -16.13
N SER A 243 2.18 -9.18 -16.00
CA SER A 243 1.33 -9.86 -16.99
C SER A 243 0.24 -8.99 -17.63
N GLY A 244 0.35 -7.65 -17.53
CA GLY A 244 -0.61 -6.69 -18.09
C GLY A 244 -1.44 -5.96 -17.03
N PRO A 245 -2.16 -4.88 -17.40
CA PRO A 245 -2.86 -4.03 -16.44
C PRO A 245 -4.04 -4.76 -15.80
N ARG A 246 -4.02 -4.88 -14.47
CA ARG A 246 -5.20 -5.27 -13.67
C ARG A 246 -5.74 -4.05 -12.96
N ASN A 247 -7.07 -3.94 -12.90
CA ASN A 247 -7.76 -2.88 -12.16
C ASN A 247 -7.68 -3.07 -10.65
N GLU A 248 -7.19 -4.23 -10.20
CA GLU A 248 -7.04 -4.60 -8.80
C GLU A 248 -5.73 -5.37 -8.59
N LEU A 249 -4.96 -4.97 -7.57
CA LEU A 249 -3.75 -5.64 -7.11
C LEU A 249 -3.85 -5.91 -5.61
N LEU A 250 -3.94 -7.19 -5.25
CA LEU A 250 -3.80 -7.66 -3.88
C LEU A 250 -2.33 -7.87 -3.54
N PHE A 251 -1.90 -7.43 -2.36
CA PHE A 251 -0.53 -7.61 -1.92
C PHE A 251 -0.46 -8.02 -0.46
N GLU A 252 0.49 -8.91 -0.19
CA GLU A 252 0.94 -9.30 1.14
C GLU A 252 2.47 -9.21 1.15
N VAL A 253 3.02 -8.45 2.09
CA VAL A 253 4.45 -8.13 2.18
C VAL A 253 4.93 -8.37 3.61
N PRO A 254 5.91 -9.26 3.83
CA PRO A 254 6.53 -9.40 5.14
C PRO A 254 7.36 -8.14 5.45
N LEU A 255 7.16 -7.57 6.64
CA LEU A 255 7.89 -6.40 7.13
C LEU A 255 8.72 -6.80 8.35
N LYS A 256 9.95 -6.29 8.39
CA LYS A 256 10.79 -6.34 9.58
C LYS A 256 10.77 -4.97 10.27
N LEU A 257 10.40 -4.95 11.55
CA LEU A 257 10.29 -3.75 12.38
C LEU A 257 11.55 -3.56 13.21
N ASN A 258 11.95 -2.30 13.40
CA ASN A 258 12.93 -1.92 14.41
C ASN A 258 12.24 -1.82 15.77
N GLU A 259 12.95 -2.08 16.86
CA GLU A 259 12.39 -1.84 18.21
C GLU A 259 11.93 -0.38 18.35
N GLY A 260 10.77 -0.20 18.99
CA GLY A 260 10.14 1.10 19.16
C GLY A 260 9.25 1.50 17.98
N ARG A 261 9.27 2.80 17.66
CA ARG A 261 8.38 3.41 16.65
C ARG A 261 8.91 3.15 15.23
N ASN A 262 8.03 2.67 14.36
CA ASN A 262 8.26 2.47 12.94
C ASN A 262 7.27 3.30 12.12
N VAL A 263 7.70 3.82 10.98
CA VAL A 263 6.84 4.50 10.01
C VAL A 263 6.78 3.67 8.74
N LEU A 264 5.58 3.21 8.41
CA LEU A 264 5.25 2.51 7.18
C LEU A 264 4.67 3.51 6.18
N ILE A 265 5.18 3.51 4.95
CA ILE A 265 4.61 4.24 3.82
C ILE A 265 4.34 3.23 2.71
N VAL A 266 3.10 3.21 2.21
CA VAL A 266 2.71 2.41 1.05
C VAL A 266 2.28 3.38 -0.04
N THR A 267 2.88 3.24 -1.23
CA THR A 267 2.56 4.07 -2.39
C THR A 267 2.02 3.18 -3.50
N ALA A 268 0.82 3.47 -3.99
CA ALA A 268 0.29 2.90 -5.22
C ALA A 268 0.48 3.89 -6.38
N LEU A 269 0.79 3.38 -7.56
CA LEU A 269 0.92 4.12 -8.81
C LEU A 269 0.04 3.46 -9.87
N ASP A 270 -0.76 4.24 -10.59
CA ASP A 270 -1.53 3.74 -11.74
C ASP A 270 -0.70 3.76 -13.05
N THR A 271 -1.27 3.23 -14.15
CA THR A 271 -0.57 3.21 -15.45
C THR A 271 -0.41 4.58 -16.12
N LYS A 272 -1.09 5.61 -15.63
CA LYS A 272 -1.01 6.99 -16.14
C LYS A 272 -0.13 7.90 -15.27
N GLY A 273 0.44 7.36 -14.19
CA GLY A 273 1.36 8.07 -13.29
C GLY A 273 0.67 8.75 -12.10
N GLU A 274 -0.62 8.52 -11.88
CA GLU A 274 -1.31 8.98 -10.67
C GLU A 274 -0.81 8.17 -9.46
N ALA A 275 -0.49 8.85 -8.36
CA ALA A 275 0.02 8.22 -7.15
C ALA A 275 -0.90 8.45 -5.95
N ARG A 276 -1.09 7.41 -5.14
CA ARG A 276 -1.82 7.45 -3.86
C ARG A 276 -0.95 6.87 -2.77
N GLN A 277 -0.91 7.51 -1.61
CA GLN A 277 -0.11 7.07 -0.47
C GLN A 277 -0.97 6.86 0.77
N GLU A 278 -0.60 5.85 1.54
CA GLU A 278 -1.11 5.57 2.87
C GLU A 278 0.07 5.42 3.83
N ALA A 279 0.00 6.06 4.99
CA ALA A 279 1.04 5.99 6.02
C ALA A 279 0.47 5.39 7.31
N ARG A 280 1.28 4.57 8.00
CA ARG A 280 0.96 4.02 9.31
C ARG A 280 2.15 4.12 10.25
N THR A 281 1.89 4.39 11.52
CA THR A 281 2.86 4.28 12.59
C THR A 281 2.66 2.94 13.30
N LEU A 282 3.72 2.15 13.45
CA LEU A 282 3.68 0.85 14.12
C LEU A 282 4.66 0.85 15.28
N PHE A 283 4.37 0.08 16.33
CA PHE A 283 5.24 -0.05 17.48
C PHE A 283 5.65 -1.51 17.66
N TYR A 284 6.95 -1.77 17.71
CA TYR A 284 7.48 -3.06 18.10
C TYR A 284 8.07 -2.95 19.50
N GLU A 285 7.40 -3.55 20.48
CA GLU A 285 7.93 -3.73 21.81
C GLU A 285 8.79 -5.00 21.75
N GLY A 286 10.10 -4.80 21.55
CA GLY A 286 11.08 -5.87 21.72
C GLY A 286 10.82 -6.62 23.01
N ARG A 287 11.11 -7.93 23.04
CA ARG A 287 11.01 -8.71 24.30
C ARG A 287 11.73 -7.86 25.36
N GLY A 288 10.97 -7.37 26.35
CA GLY A 288 11.54 -6.63 27.46
C GLY A 288 12.73 -7.40 28.05
N PRO A 289 13.65 -6.73 28.79
CA PRO A 289 14.87 -7.36 29.27
C PRO A 289 14.54 -8.72 29.86
N SER A 290 15.14 -9.76 29.28
CA SER A 290 14.75 -11.14 29.50
C SER A 290 14.68 -11.45 31.00
N ALA A 291 13.81 -12.38 31.42
CA ALA A 291 13.78 -12.82 32.83
C ALA A 291 15.18 -13.21 33.34
N SER A 292 16.06 -13.70 32.46
CA SER A 292 17.49 -13.93 32.70
C SER A 292 18.30 -12.65 32.97
N GLU A 293 18.10 -11.56 32.23
CA GLU A 293 18.78 -10.28 32.49
C GLU A 293 18.29 -9.59 33.77
N GLN A 294 17.00 -9.71 34.07
CA GLN A 294 16.46 -9.20 35.33
C GLN A 294 16.97 -10.02 36.53
N ALA A 295 17.05 -11.34 36.38
CA ALA A 295 17.67 -12.22 37.37
C ALA A 295 19.16 -11.90 37.56
N LEU A 296 19.90 -11.65 36.47
CA LEU A 296 21.32 -11.30 36.51
C LEU A 296 21.55 -9.94 37.17
N LYS A 297 20.73 -8.91 36.85
CA LYS A 297 20.80 -7.60 37.51
C LYS A 297 20.50 -7.72 39.00
N LYS A 298 19.51 -8.52 39.38
CA LYS A 298 19.16 -8.76 40.78
C LYS A 298 20.28 -9.51 41.52
N GLN A 299 20.89 -10.53 40.89
CA GLN A 299 22.06 -11.21 41.43
C GLN A 299 23.25 -10.27 41.60
N LEU A 300 23.55 -9.44 40.61
CA LEU A 300 24.66 -8.48 40.67
C LEU A 300 24.43 -7.43 41.76
N GLU A 301 23.19 -7.00 41.98
CA GLU A 301 22.84 -6.07 43.05
C GLU A 301 22.94 -6.72 44.44
N GLU A 302 22.52 -7.99 44.58
CA GLU A 302 22.71 -8.76 45.81
C GLU A 302 24.20 -9.02 46.11
N GLU A 303 25.00 -9.33 45.09
CA GLU A 303 26.45 -9.49 45.25
C GLU A 303 27.12 -8.18 45.65
N ARG A 304 26.71 -7.05 45.06
CA ARG A 304 27.19 -5.72 45.47
C ARG A 304 26.85 -5.40 46.92
N LYS A 305 25.64 -5.72 47.37
CA LYS A 305 25.24 -5.52 48.78
C LYS A 305 26.06 -6.40 49.73
N LYS A 306 26.27 -7.68 49.39
CA LYS A 306 27.13 -8.58 50.17
C LYS A 306 28.57 -8.09 50.23
N ALA A 307 29.13 -7.65 49.09
CA ALA A 307 30.48 -7.10 49.04
C ALA A 307 30.61 -5.83 49.88
N ALA A 308 29.61 -4.94 49.85
CA ALA A 308 29.58 -3.75 50.69
C ALA A 308 29.51 -4.08 52.19
N GLU A 309 28.74 -5.10 52.58
CA GLU A 309 28.66 -5.53 53.97
C GLU A 309 29.97 -6.15 54.48
N ILE A 310 30.64 -6.94 53.64
CA ILE A 310 31.97 -7.50 53.94
C ILE A 310 33.00 -6.38 54.08
N ALA A 311 32.98 -5.39 53.17
CA ALA A 311 33.87 -4.24 53.24
C ALA A 311 33.67 -3.43 54.54
N LEU A 312 32.41 -3.21 54.95
CA LEU A 312 32.09 -2.53 56.19
C LEU A 312 32.59 -3.30 57.42
N LYS A 313 32.40 -4.62 57.45
CA LYS A 313 32.91 -5.49 58.51
C LYS A 313 34.44 -5.45 58.59
N ALA A 314 35.12 -5.52 57.45
CA ALA A 314 36.58 -5.41 57.37
C ALA A 314 37.08 -4.05 57.87
N GLU A 315 36.37 -2.96 57.57
CA GLU A 315 36.73 -1.63 58.06
C GLU A 315 36.51 -1.49 59.57
N GLN A 316 35.42 -2.05 60.11
CA GLN A 316 35.18 -2.10 61.55
C GLN A 316 36.24 -2.93 62.28
N GLU A 317 36.63 -4.07 61.72
CA GLU A 317 37.69 -4.90 62.28
C GLU A 317 39.04 -4.20 62.24
N LYS A 318 39.36 -3.49 61.16
CA LYS A 318 40.56 -2.65 61.06
C LYS A 318 40.58 -1.59 62.16
N LYS A 319 39.48 -0.85 62.36
CA LYS A 319 39.37 0.15 63.45
C LYS A 319 39.55 -0.48 64.82
N ARG A 320 38.95 -1.66 65.06
CA ARG A 320 39.10 -2.41 66.31
C ARG A 320 40.56 -2.81 66.56
N LEU A 321 41.28 -3.24 65.52
CA LEU A 321 42.70 -3.57 65.60
C LEU A 321 43.57 -2.33 65.85
N GLU A 322 43.24 -1.19 65.25
CA GLU A 322 43.90 0.10 65.50
C GLU A 322 43.68 0.57 66.95
N GLU A 323 42.47 0.48 67.49
CA GLU A 323 42.18 0.77 68.90
C GLU A 323 42.94 -0.16 69.86
N LEU A 324 43.01 -1.46 69.55
CA LEU A 324 43.80 -2.44 70.30
C LEU A 324 45.30 -2.13 70.26
N ALA A 325 45.82 -1.72 69.11
CA ALA A 325 47.20 -1.30 68.96
C ALA A 325 47.49 -0.04 69.77
N GLN A 326 46.60 0.95 69.73
CA GLN A 326 46.71 2.19 70.50
C GLN A 326 46.67 1.92 72.00
N LYS A 327 45.75 1.08 72.46
CA LYS A 327 45.67 0.66 73.87
C LYS A 327 46.94 -0.05 74.33
N ARG A 328 47.53 -0.92 73.50
CA ARG A 328 48.82 -1.56 73.78
C ARG A 328 49.98 -0.56 73.86
N LEU A 329 49.99 0.47 73.01
CA LEU A 329 50.98 1.54 73.07
C LEU A 329 50.86 2.34 74.38
N ASP A 330 49.64 2.66 74.81
CA ASP A 330 49.38 3.39 76.07
C ASP A 330 49.73 2.54 77.31
N GLU A 331 49.44 1.24 77.29
CA GLU A 331 49.87 0.27 78.31
C GLU A 331 51.40 0.12 78.36
N GLY A 332 52.06 0.13 77.19
CA GLY A 332 53.51 0.16 77.07
C GLY A 332 54.11 1.44 77.65
N TRP A 333 53.50 2.59 77.35
CA TRP A 333 53.90 3.90 77.87
C TRP A 333 53.74 3.99 79.38
N THR A 334 52.63 3.52 79.94
CA THR A 334 52.38 3.50 81.39
C THR A 334 53.33 2.56 82.13
N ARG A 335 53.66 1.38 81.57
CA ARG A 335 54.71 0.49 82.11
C ARG A 335 56.10 1.16 82.07
N LYS A 336 56.45 1.85 80.99
CA LYS A 336 57.73 2.58 80.86
C LYS A 336 57.80 3.76 81.84
N ARG A 337 56.67 4.43 82.09
CA ARG A 337 56.54 5.51 83.08
C ARG A 337 56.68 5.00 84.52
N LYS A 338 56.04 3.87 84.86
CA LYS A 338 56.22 3.16 86.15
C LYS A 338 57.66 2.67 86.37
N ARG A 339 58.34 2.20 85.32
CA ARG A 339 59.77 1.86 85.39
C ARG A 339 60.65 3.08 85.64
N ARG A 340 60.38 4.22 84.97
CA ARG A 340 61.14 5.48 85.20
C ARG A 340 60.89 6.06 86.59
N SER A 341 59.69 5.97 87.15
CA SER A 341 59.42 6.39 88.53
C SER A 341 60.07 5.46 89.55
N SER A 342 60.02 4.14 89.34
CA SER A 342 60.74 3.16 90.16
C SER A 342 62.27 3.36 90.11
N TRP A 343 62.82 3.68 88.94
CA TRP A 343 64.24 4.01 88.77
C TRP A 343 64.64 5.33 89.45
N ARG A 344 63.79 6.36 89.43
CA ARG A 344 64.03 7.60 90.21
C ARG A 344 63.99 7.35 91.71
N VAL A 345 63.10 6.49 92.19
CA VAL A 345 63.01 6.09 93.61
C VAL A 345 64.23 5.27 94.04
N SER A 346 64.76 4.39 93.17
CA SER A 346 65.95 3.59 93.48
C SER A 346 67.24 4.42 93.49
N ILE A 347 67.35 5.45 92.65
CA ILE A 347 68.44 6.44 92.72
C ILE A 347 68.38 7.23 94.02
N ARG A 348 67.19 7.73 94.41
CA ARG A 348 67.00 8.47 95.66
C ARG A 348 67.34 7.62 96.90
N ARG A 349 67.01 6.32 96.88
CA ARG A 349 67.40 5.35 97.92
C ARG A 349 68.91 5.07 97.94
N ARG A 350 69.59 5.03 96.79
CA ARG A 350 71.05 4.90 96.70
C ARG A 350 71.76 6.14 97.24
N GLU A 351 71.24 7.33 96.98
CA GLU A 351 71.78 8.58 97.53
C GLU A 351 71.56 8.72 99.05
N GLN A 352 70.42 8.26 99.58
CA GLN A 352 70.20 8.21 101.03
C GLN A 352 71.10 7.20 101.74
N ARG A 353 71.33 6.01 101.16
CA ARG A 353 72.28 5.03 101.73
C ARG A 353 73.74 5.47 101.66
N ARG A 354 74.09 6.35 100.72
CA ARG A 354 75.45 6.95 100.63
C ARG A 354 75.68 8.03 101.69
N LYS A 355 74.63 8.65 102.22
CA LYS A 355 74.70 9.70 103.26
C LYS A 355 74.61 9.15 104.70
N SER A 356 74.38 7.85 104.88
CA SER A 356 74.18 7.23 106.21
C SER A 356 75.25 6.18 106.57
N TRP A 357 76.44 6.22 105.97
CA TRP A 357 77.53 5.29 106.31
C TRP A 357 78.70 6.05 106.97
N PRO A 358 78.93 5.89 108.29
CA PRO A 358 80.14 6.37 108.95
C PRO A 358 81.28 5.40 108.64
N GLY A 359 82.35 5.92 108.05
CA GLY A 359 83.51 5.11 107.67
C GLY A 359 84.30 4.58 108.86
N ASN A 360 85.17 3.61 108.59
CA ASN A 360 86.56 3.82 108.98
C ASN A 360 87.55 3.14 108.03
N LYS A 361 88.66 3.86 107.87
CA LYS A 361 89.84 3.60 107.06
C LYS A 361 90.60 2.36 107.53
N LYS A 362 91.14 1.59 106.57
CA LYS A 362 92.58 1.32 106.36
C LYS A 362 92.72 0.45 105.10
N ARG A 363 93.40 0.94 104.04
CA ARG A 363 94.84 0.77 103.74
C ARG A 363 95.12 -0.69 103.38
N SER A 364 95.77 -1.11 102.32
CA SER A 364 96.56 -0.59 101.18
C SER A 364 96.77 -1.87 100.33
N GLU A 365 96.88 -1.86 99.01
CA GLU A 365 98.10 -1.58 98.26
C GLU A 365 97.99 -2.36 96.93
N ARG A 366 98.60 -1.84 95.86
CA ARG A 366 99.25 -2.63 94.79
C ARG A 366 98.42 -3.67 94.00
N LYS A 367 98.11 -3.33 92.73
CA LYS A 367 98.86 -3.75 91.52
C LYS A 367 97.97 -3.63 90.26
N GLN A 368 98.38 -2.74 89.33
CA GLN A 368 98.39 -3.03 87.90
C GLN A 368 99.30 -4.25 87.63
N PRO A 369 99.26 -4.97 86.49
CA PRO A 369 98.92 -4.45 85.16
C PRO A 369 98.26 -5.45 84.17
N ARG A 370 98.08 -4.93 82.94
CA ARG A 370 98.19 -5.60 81.62
C ARG A 370 97.10 -6.54 81.17
#